data_AF-D4VA48-F1
#
_entry.id   AF-D4VA48-F1
#
_cell.length_a   1.000
_cell.length_b   1.000
_cell.length_c   1.000
_cell.angle_alpha   90.00
_cell.angle_beta   90.00
_cell.angle_gamma   90.00
#
_symmetry.space_group_name_H-M   'P 1'
#
loop_
_entity.id
_entity.type
_entity.pdbx_description
1 polymer ?
#
loop_
_entity_poly.entity_id
_entity_poly.type
_entity_poly.pdbx_seq_one_letter_code
_entity_poly.pdbx_strand_id
1 'polypeptide(L)'
;MYADSASVLLDSIQAPDELTDKDFAHWCMLCGKVTDEAATGLLPIYQWQRAQQWFTEHGTAEEQAQIDLYLGRAYVEDGEYDKAMQIYADALQLAKEHQAYNVAGYICAYMADLYGFRDITSERLEKRKEASNFFKKARNYKSYAYALKDLACECTLTDSFNYTIPLLQKADSISQLLHNKDLTADVANAFGVIYEAQEKYKNAERYFLKAIETGSKESYKDSISLLHIYIKDNQLAKAHEWIETITKHNDIAYYFNQAYYLLYKAEGKYKEALHYKEICSDMLDSLTLVQNETKVLEIEKKYNNAKIREENELLKITQQRNTIIIIIAISLFLLSVAGYIIYRQRSKAKIYYQQTILDKMKIELLHLSAELEEKKQILQKALADKENNAHKLQQEIEVISYKYDRLQKQSLETSTVGKKLISLTKKNRLEDSQLPTDKTWHSIMTEVDKIYPQFYSLLKEAFPNLTESEYQYCYLHIFGFDANDEAKLLGINPASVRMKRTRIYQEVQLKHNKETFLRDYIIKNLLK
;
A
#
# COMPACT_ATOMS: atom_id res chain seq x y z
N MET A 1 -9.35 33.09 45.63
CA MET A 1 -10.50 32.20 45.37
C MET A 1 -10.53 31.23 46.52
N TYR A 2 -11.65 31.07 47.23
CA TYR A 2 -11.72 30.08 48.31
C TYR A 2 -11.46 28.70 47.72
N ALA A 3 -10.59 27.90 48.34
CA ALA A 3 -10.19 26.57 47.88
C ALA A 3 -11.42 25.69 47.58
N ASP A 4 -12.46 25.82 48.38
CA ASP A 4 -13.75 25.13 48.22
C ASP A 4 -14.43 25.43 46.86
N SER A 5 -14.39 26.70 46.40
CA SER A 5 -14.96 27.06 45.09
C SER A 5 -14.12 26.52 43.93
N ALA A 6 -12.79 26.41 44.11
CA ALA A 6 -11.91 25.82 43.11
C ALA A 6 -12.09 24.30 43.02
N SER A 7 -12.27 23.62 44.17
CA SER A 7 -12.60 22.18 44.20
C SER A 7 -13.89 21.89 43.46
N VAL A 8 -14.98 22.61 43.78
CA VAL A 8 -16.28 22.41 43.12
C VAL A 8 -16.20 22.57 41.60
N LEU A 9 -15.39 23.52 41.11
CA LEU A 9 -15.18 23.71 39.68
C LEU A 9 -14.40 22.55 39.04
N LEU A 10 -13.33 22.07 39.69
CA LEU A 10 -12.55 20.93 39.19
C LEU A 10 -13.37 19.64 39.20
N ASP A 11 -14.19 19.43 40.23
CA ASP A 11 -15.08 18.28 40.39
C ASP A 11 -16.25 18.31 39.38
N SER A 12 -16.57 19.48 38.80
CA SER A 12 -17.62 19.60 37.79
C SER A 12 -17.23 19.02 36.42
N ILE A 13 -15.94 18.73 36.20
CA ILE A 13 -15.44 18.10 34.98
C ILE A 13 -15.72 16.60 35.05
N GLN A 14 -16.82 16.16 34.44
CA GLN A 14 -17.31 14.78 34.57
C GLN A 14 -16.46 13.73 33.85
N ALA A 15 -15.74 14.11 32.79
CA ALA A 15 -14.92 13.21 32.00
C ALA A 15 -13.50 13.79 31.80
N PRO A 16 -12.69 13.89 32.87
CA PRO A 16 -11.36 14.46 32.77
C PRO A 16 -10.48 13.67 31.79
N ASP A 17 -10.70 12.37 31.65
CA ASP A 17 -9.93 11.52 30.72
C ASP A 17 -10.12 11.89 29.24
N GLU A 18 -11.21 12.58 28.88
CA GLU A 18 -11.48 13.07 27.51
C GLU A 18 -10.75 14.39 27.18
N LEU A 19 -10.14 15.03 28.18
CA LEU A 19 -9.34 16.23 27.97
C LEU A 19 -8.12 15.95 27.09
N THR A 20 -7.67 16.98 26.37
CA THR A 20 -6.38 16.95 25.67
C THR A 20 -5.26 16.69 26.67
N ASP A 21 -4.14 16.07 26.26
CA ASP A 21 -3.05 15.72 27.20
C ASP A 21 -2.52 16.94 27.97
N LYS A 22 -2.49 18.10 27.31
CA LYS A 22 -2.14 19.37 27.96
C LYS A 22 -3.15 19.76 29.03
N ASP A 23 -4.44 19.82 28.68
CA ASP A 23 -5.48 20.27 29.61
C ASP A 23 -5.63 19.28 30.78
N PHE A 24 -5.49 17.98 30.51
CA PHE A 24 -5.48 16.93 31.51
C PHE A 24 -4.32 17.10 32.50
N ALA A 25 -3.10 17.35 32.01
CA ALA A 25 -1.94 17.55 32.87
C ALA A 25 -2.09 18.79 33.77
N HIS A 26 -2.60 19.89 33.22
CA HIS A 26 -2.86 21.11 33.99
C HIS A 26 -4.02 20.93 34.98
N TRP A 27 -5.05 20.17 34.61
CA TRP A 27 -6.13 19.80 35.52
C TRP A 27 -5.59 19.01 36.72
N CYS A 28 -4.74 17.99 36.48
CA CYS A 28 -4.09 17.25 37.58
C CYS A 28 -3.27 18.19 38.48
N MET A 29 -2.46 19.08 37.89
CA MET A 29 -1.67 20.07 38.63
C MET A 29 -2.55 20.99 39.50
N LEU A 30 -3.73 21.38 39.02
CA LEU A 30 -4.70 22.17 39.77
C LEU A 30 -5.37 21.37 40.89
N CYS A 31 -5.74 20.11 40.65
CA CYS A 31 -6.25 19.22 41.68
C CYS A 31 -5.27 19.10 42.84
N GLY A 32 -3.97 18.90 42.55
CA GLY A 32 -2.94 18.81 43.59
C GLY A 32 -2.84 20.09 44.44
N LYS A 33 -2.91 21.27 43.80
CA LYS A 33 -2.88 22.57 44.50
C LYS A 33 -4.12 22.78 45.38
N VAL A 34 -5.29 22.32 44.93
CA VAL A 34 -6.53 22.43 45.73
C VAL A 34 -6.52 21.45 46.89
N THR A 35 -5.99 20.24 46.72
CA THR A 35 -5.83 19.27 47.82
C THR A 35 -4.98 19.83 48.96
N ASP A 36 -3.95 20.63 48.66
CA ASP A 36 -3.14 21.32 49.67
C ASP A 36 -3.93 22.36 50.51
N GLU A 37 -5.09 22.80 50.02
CA GLU A 37 -5.91 23.84 50.66
C GLU A 37 -7.26 23.33 51.21
N ALA A 38 -7.85 22.27 50.64
CA ALA A 38 -9.24 21.86 50.89
C ALA A 38 -9.40 20.45 51.51
N ALA A 39 -8.33 19.74 51.85
CA ALA A 39 -8.38 18.38 52.42
C ALA A 39 -9.23 17.39 51.60
N THR A 40 -9.17 17.50 50.27
CA THR A 40 -9.78 16.55 49.32
C THR A 40 -8.85 15.34 49.10
N GLY A 41 -9.40 14.18 48.72
CA GLY A 41 -8.57 13.00 48.40
C GLY A 41 -7.68 13.22 47.17
N LEU A 42 -6.51 12.59 47.11
CA LEU A 42 -5.62 12.68 45.94
C LEU A 42 -6.20 11.92 44.74
N LEU A 43 -5.78 12.34 43.54
CA LEU A 43 -6.09 11.61 42.32
C LEU A 43 -5.38 10.24 42.31
N PRO A 44 -5.92 9.23 41.61
CA PRO A 44 -5.24 7.95 41.43
C PRO A 44 -3.86 8.09 40.75
N ILE A 45 -2.93 7.20 41.09
CA ILE A 45 -1.54 7.18 40.57
C ILE A 45 -1.48 7.28 39.03
N TYR A 46 -2.36 6.59 38.30
CA TYR A 46 -2.31 6.60 36.83
C TYR A 46 -2.56 7.99 36.23
N GLN A 47 -3.38 8.83 36.88
CA GLN A 47 -3.64 10.20 36.41
C GLN A 47 -2.40 11.07 36.61
N TRP A 48 -1.75 10.95 37.78
CA TRP A 48 -0.47 11.60 38.04
C TRP A 48 0.63 11.15 37.08
N GLN A 49 0.70 9.85 36.74
CA GLN A 49 1.68 9.34 35.76
C GLN A 49 1.42 9.87 34.35
N ARG A 50 0.17 9.95 33.90
CA ARG A 50 -0.18 10.56 32.61
C ARG A 50 0.19 12.04 32.57
N ALA A 51 -0.09 12.78 33.64
CA ALA A 51 0.31 14.18 33.76
C ALA A 51 1.84 14.35 33.78
N GLN A 52 2.55 13.49 34.51
CA GLN A 52 4.01 13.47 34.58
C GLN A 52 4.62 13.31 33.18
N GLN A 53 4.16 12.33 32.38
CA GLN A 53 4.65 12.13 31.01
C GLN A 53 4.58 13.42 30.17
N TRP A 54 3.48 14.15 30.27
CA TRP A 54 3.31 15.41 29.55
C TRP A 54 4.28 16.50 30.06
N PHE A 55 4.40 16.67 31.38
CA PHE A 55 5.29 17.67 31.99
C PHE A 55 6.78 17.34 31.81
N THR A 56 7.17 16.07 31.71
CA THR A 56 8.56 15.69 31.40
C THR A 56 8.99 16.23 30.04
N GLU A 57 8.08 16.23 29.05
CA GLU A 57 8.37 16.70 27.70
C GLU A 57 8.18 18.22 27.52
N HIS A 58 7.20 18.81 28.23
CA HIS A 58 6.73 20.17 27.95
C HIS A 58 6.82 21.14 29.13
N GLY A 59 6.97 20.62 30.35
CA GLY A 59 6.96 21.40 31.58
C GLY A 59 8.31 22.01 31.93
N THR A 60 8.28 23.09 32.70
CA THR A 60 9.46 23.64 33.37
C THR A 60 9.97 22.67 34.44
N ALA A 61 11.25 22.79 34.84
CA ALA A 61 11.80 21.97 35.92
C ALA A 61 11.03 22.12 37.25
N GLU A 62 10.45 23.30 37.50
CA GLU A 62 9.56 23.52 38.66
C GLU A 62 8.25 22.74 38.53
N GLU A 63 7.60 22.77 37.37
CA GLU A 63 6.36 22.00 37.12
C GLU A 63 6.60 20.50 37.15
N GLN A 64 7.74 20.03 36.63
CA GLN A 64 8.16 18.63 36.70
C GLN A 64 8.36 18.19 38.16
N ALA A 65 9.12 18.94 38.96
CA ALA A 65 9.29 18.61 40.37
C ALA A 65 7.96 18.68 41.16
N GLN A 66 7.07 19.60 40.78
CA GLN A 66 5.77 19.76 41.43
C GLN A 66 4.81 18.61 41.12
N ILE A 67 4.77 18.13 39.86
CA ILE A 67 3.94 16.96 39.52
C ILE A 67 4.48 15.69 40.17
N ASP A 68 5.81 15.55 40.26
CA ASP A 68 6.46 14.44 40.95
C ASP A 68 6.19 14.46 42.45
N LEU A 69 6.12 15.64 43.07
CA LEU A 69 5.69 15.78 44.46
C LEU A 69 4.26 15.23 44.67
N TYR A 70 3.31 15.56 43.79
CA TYR A 70 1.94 15.03 43.90
C TYR A 70 1.88 13.52 43.62
N LEU A 71 2.62 13.05 42.61
CA LEU A 71 2.74 11.62 42.32
C LEU A 71 3.32 10.84 43.51
N GLY A 72 4.37 11.37 44.14
CA GLY A 72 4.96 10.77 45.34
C GLY A 72 3.94 10.67 46.47
N ARG A 73 3.12 11.71 46.69
CA ARG A 73 2.05 11.68 47.71
C ARG A 73 1.01 10.59 47.42
N ALA A 74 0.62 10.43 46.16
CA ALA A 74 -0.31 9.37 45.77
C ALA A 74 0.27 7.97 46.03
N TYR A 75 1.58 7.77 45.83
CA TYR A 75 2.24 6.52 46.23
C TYR A 75 2.27 6.32 47.76
N VAL A 76 2.42 7.38 48.56
CA VAL A 76 2.32 7.29 50.02
C VAL A 76 0.94 6.84 50.47
N GLU A 77 -0.13 7.40 49.88
CA GLU A 77 -1.51 6.96 50.16
C GLU A 77 -1.75 5.50 49.78
N ASP A 78 -1.08 5.01 48.73
CA ASP A 78 -1.11 3.60 48.33
C ASP A 78 -0.20 2.67 49.16
N GLY A 79 0.56 3.22 50.12
CA GLY A 79 1.49 2.45 50.96
C GLY A 79 2.80 2.06 50.27
N GLU A 80 3.04 2.57 49.06
CA GLU A 80 4.22 2.31 48.23
C GLU A 80 5.37 3.27 48.60
N TYR A 81 5.79 3.22 49.87
CA TYR A 81 6.70 4.20 50.46
C TYR A 81 8.08 4.27 49.78
N ASP A 82 8.62 3.14 49.30
CA ASP A 82 9.93 3.12 48.64
C ASP A 82 9.88 3.83 47.28
N LYS A 83 8.80 3.62 46.51
CA LYS A 83 8.56 4.33 45.24
C LYS A 83 8.36 5.83 45.48
N ALA A 84 7.58 6.19 46.51
CA ALA A 84 7.38 7.58 46.89
C ALA A 84 8.71 8.26 47.25
N MET A 85 9.56 7.60 48.05
CA MET A 85 10.86 8.13 48.45
C MET A 85 11.79 8.31 47.25
N GLN A 86 11.81 7.36 46.30
CA GLN A 86 12.58 7.48 45.08
C GLN A 86 12.15 8.70 44.24
N ILE A 87 10.84 8.85 44.01
CA ILE A 87 10.28 9.98 43.25
C ILE A 87 10.60 11.31 43.95
N TYR A 88 10.46 11.37 45.27
CA TYR A 88 10.84 12.57 46.02
C TYR A 88 12.33 12.90 45.93
N ALA A 89 13.22 11.89 45.94
CA ALA A 89 14.65 12.13 45.80
C ALA A 89 14.99 12.72 44.43
N ASP A 90 14.43 12.16 43.36
CA ASP A 90 14.63 12.63 41.98
C ASP A 90 14.06 14.06 41.79
N ALA A 91 12.83 14.29 42.26
CA ALA A 91 12.18 15.60 42.21
C ALA A 91 12.92 16.66 43.03
N LEU A 92 13.46 16.29 44.19
CA LEU A 92 14.23 17.21 45.03
C LEU A 92 15.53 17.62 44.35
N GLN A 93 16.20 16.68 43.68
CA GLN A 93 17.42 16.97 42.93
C GLN A 93 17.13 17.98 41.81
N LEU A 94 16.10 17.71 40.99
CA LEU A 94 15.67 18.61 39.92
C LEU A 94 15.31 20.01 40.45
N ALA A 95 14.54 20.08 41.55
CA ALA A 95 14.15 21.34 42.16
C ALA A 95 15.35 22.13 42.70
N LYS A 96 16.37 21.45 43.24
CA LYS A 96 17.61 22.08 43.73
C LYS A 96 18.43 22.66 42.59
N GLU A 97 18.63 21.90 41.52
CA GLU A 97 19.41 22.31 40.34
C GLU A 97 18.82 23.56 39.67
N HIS A 98 17.49 23.62 39.60
CA HIS A 98 16.77 24.73 38.95
C HIS A 98 16.25 25.80 39.91
N GLN A 99 16.67 25.77 41.18
CA GLN A 99 16.31 26.77 42.18
C GLN A 99 14.79 26.91 42.44
N ALA A 100 14.01 25.85 42.19
CA ALA A 100 12.59 25.74 42.52
C ALA A 100 12.41 25.52 44.04
N TYR A 101 12.87 26.50 44.84
CA TYR A 101 13.02 26.34 46.30
C TYR A 101 11.69 26.12 47.02
N ASN A 102 10.57 26.63 46.52
CA ASN A 102 9.28 26.39 47.16
C ASN A 102 8.90 24.91 47.10
N VAL A 103 9.02 24.32 45.91
CA VAL A 103 8.76 22.89 45.66
C VAL A 103 9.73 22.02 46.45
N ALA A 104 11.04 22.35 46.43
CA ALA A 104 12.05 21.67 47.22
C ALA A 104 11.72 21.68 48.73
N GLY A 105 11.17 22.79 49.24
CA GLY A 105 10.72 22.89 50.62
C GLY A 105 9.62 21.90 50.97
N TYR A 106 8.60 21.79 50.12
CA TYR A 106 7.52 20.81 50.31
C TYR A 106 8.00 19.37 50.15
N ILE A 107 8.84 19.07 49.16
CA ILE A 107 9.42 17.72 49.00
C ILE A 107 10.18 17.32 50.27
N CYS A 108 11.02 18.20 50.81
CA CYS A 108 11.72 17.92 52.06
C CYS A 108 10.77 17.70 53.24
N ALA A 109 9.66 18.44 53.33
CA ALA A 109 8.66 18.23 54.37
C ALA A 109 8.00 16.84 54.27
N TYR A 110 7.58 16.43 53.07
CA TYR A 110 6.99 15.10 52.84
C TYR A 110 7.99 13.95 53.03
N MET A 111 9.26 14.14 52.64
CA MET A 111 10.32 13.18 52.98
C MET A 111 10.51 13.05 54.50
N ALA A 112 10.42 14.16 55.24
CA ALA A 112 10.52 14.13 56.70
C ALA A 112 9.35 13.36 57.34
N ASP A 113 8.13 13.50 56.80
CA ASP A 113 6.95 12.71 57.22
C ASP A 113 7.19 11.21 57.01
N LEU A 114 7.72 10.81 55.85
CA LEU A 114 8.06 9.42 55.55
C LEU A 114 9.13 8.85 56.49
N TYR A 115 10.18 9.62 56.81
CA TYR A 115 11.16 9.21 57.81
C TYR A 115 10.54 9.08 59.21
N GLY A 116 9.56 9.92 59.53
CA GLY A 116 8.77 9.83 60.76
C GLY A 116 7.99 8.52 60.88
N PHE A 117 7.36 8.04 59.81
CA PHE A 117 6.65 6.76 59.82
C PHE A 117 7.59 5.54 60.02
N ARG A 118 8.89 5.71 59.78
CA ARG A 118 9.91 4.65 59.96
C ARG A 118 10.73 4.85 61.24
N ASP A 119 10.38 5.80 62.09
CA ASP A 119 11.10 6.17 63.32
C ASP A 119 12.58 6.54 63.08
N ILE A 120 12.91 7.08 61.91
CA ILE A 120 14.27 7.50 61.54
C ILE A 120 14.44 8.99 61.90
N THR A 121 14.66 9.27 63.20
CA THR A 121 14.65 10.63 63.76
C THR A 121 15.72 11.57 63.18
N SER A 122 16.94 11.08 62.93
CA SER A 122 18.04 11.92 62.41
C SER A 122 17.74 12.49 61.02
N GLU A 123 17.29 11.64 60.11
CA GLU A 123 16.98 11.98 58.72
C GLU A 123 15.73 12.86 58.66
N ARG A 124 14.74 12.59 59.52
CA ARG A 124 13.57 13.46 59.69
C ARG A 124 13.97 14.87 60.10
N LEU A 125 14.84 15.01 61.11
CA LEU A 125 15.33 16.30 61.59
C LEU A 125 16.08 17.08 60.50
N GLU A 126 17.01 16.42 59.79
CA GLU A 126 17.75 17.04 58.69
C GLU A 126 16.79 17.50 57.57
N LYS A 127 15.80 16.68 57.20
CA LYS A 127 14.82 17.07 56.17
C LYS A 127 13.92 18.22 56.60
N ARG A 128 13.48 18.30 57.87
CA ARG A 128 12.76 19.48 58.39
C ARG A 128 13.63 20.74 58.31
N LYS A 129 14.91 20.63 58.63
CA LYS A 129 15.86 21.74 58.54
C LYS A 129 16.05 22.19 57.08
N GLU A 130 16.24 21.26 56.15
CA GLU A 130 16.27 21.55 54.71
C GLU A 130 14.99 22.26 54.26
N ALA A 131 13.81 21.75 54.63
CA ALA A 131 12.52 22.34 54.29
C ALA A 131 12.41 23.80 54.75
N SER A 132 12.76 24.08 56.01
CA SER A 132 12.73 25.44 56.56
C SER A 132 13.66 26.41 55.78
N ASN A 133 14.86 25.95 55.39
CA ASN A 133 15.81 26.75 54.63
C ASN A 133 15.30 27.02 53.21
N PHE A 134 14.68 26.04 52.57
CA PHE A 134 14.11 26.19 51.24
C PHE A 134 12.91 27.15 51.22
N PHE A 135 11.96 27.02 52.15
CA PHE A 135 10.85 27.97 52.25
C PHE A 135 11.32 29.40 52.52
N LYS A 136 12.36 29.57 53.36
CA LYS A 136 12.97 30.87 53.58
C LYS A 136 13.56 31.45 52.29
N LYS A 137 14.30 30.66 51.50
CA LYS A 137 14.86 31.08 50.21
C LYS A 137 13.76 31.44 49.20
N ALA A 138 12.67 30.67 49.19
CA ALA A 138 11.50 30.91 48.36
C ALA A 138 10.65 32.12 48.80
N ARG A 139 10.94 32.72 49.97
CA ARG A 139 10.13 33.76 50.61
C ARG A 139 8.68 33.33 50.87
N ASN A 140 8.44 32.02 50.97
CA ASN A 140 7.15 31.48 51.40
C ASN A 140 7.10 31.50 52.94
N TYR A 141 6.76 32.66 53.50
CA TYR A 141 6.80 32.86 54.95
C TYR A 141 5.75 32.05 55.71
N LYS A 142 4.60 31.72 55.09
CA LYS A 142 3.59 30.84 55.68
C LYS A 142 4.18 29.44 55.93
N SER A 143 4.68 28.79 54.89
CA SER A 143 5.26 27.45 55.00
C SER A 143 6.56 27.45 55.77
N TYR A 144 7.33 28.54 55.73
CA TYR A 144 8.51 28.70 56.57
C TYR A 144 8.17 28.73 58.07
N ALA A 145 7.12 29.43 58.49
CA ALA A 145 6.68 29.44 59.89
C ALA A 145 6.23 28.05 60.36
N TYR A 146 5.47 27.33 59.52
CA TYR A 146 5.12 25.92 59.79
C TYR A 146 6.37 25.03 59.91
N ALA A 147 7.33 25.16 58.99
CA ALA A 147 8.57 24.38 59.05
C ALA A 147 9.42 24.70 60.29
N LEU A 148 9.42 25.95 60.77
CA LEU A 148 10.08 26.33 62.03
C LEU A 148 9.38 25.71 63.24
N LYS A 149 8.05 25.70 63.25
CA LYS A 149 7.24 25.03 64.29
C LYS A 149 7.55 23.53 64.32
N ASP A 150 7.48 22.86 63.18
CA ASP A 150 7.75 21.43 63.09
C ASP A 150 9.18 21.08 63.52
N LEU A 151 10.16 21.90 63.11
CA LEU A 151 11.55 21.73 63.53
C LEU A 151 11.71 21.91 65.05
N ALA A 152 11.00 22.86 65.67
CA ALA A 152 11.03 23.04 67.12
C ALA A 152 10.42 21.85 67.86
N CYS A 153 9.31 21.32 67.37
CA CYS A 153 8.71 20.10 67.91
C CYS A 153 9.66 18.89 67.77
N GLU A 154 10.34 18.75 66.64
CA GLU A 154 11.31 17.66 66.43
C GLU A 154 12.51 17.74 67.39
N CYS A 155 13.09 18.93 67.55
CA CYS A 155 14.19 19.17 68.50
C CYS A 155 13.81 18.88 69.96
N THR A 156 12.51 18.88 70.28
CA THR A 156 12.02 18.52 71.62
C THR A 156 12.17 17.02 71.88
N LEU A 157 12.03 16.17 70.85
CA LEU A 157 12.24 14.72 70.98
C LEU A 157 13.71 14.35 71.23
N THR A 158 14.64 15.25 70.89
CA THR A 158 16.09 15.08 71.10
C THR A 158 16.60 15.87 72.31
N ASP A 159 15.73 16.19 73.29
CA ASP A 159 16.00 16.95 74.52
C ASP A 159 16.71 18.31 74.32
N SER A 160 16.62 18.87 73.12
CA SER A 160 17.36 20.06 72.71
C SER A 160 16.55 21.35 72.93
N PHE A 161 15.98 21.50 74.12
CA PHE A 161 15.05 22.60 74.48
C PHE A 161 15.61 24.01 74.28
N ASN A 162 16.93 24.19 74.36
CA ASN A 162 17.56 25.49 74.16
C ASN A 162 17.39 26.03 72.73
N TYR A 163 17.15 25.16 71.76
CA TYR A 163 16.96 25.53 70.35
C TYR A 163 15.49 25.74 69.99
N THR A 164 14.53 25.26 70.80
CA THR A 164 13.12 25.21 70.41
C THR A 164 12.41 26.56 70.55
N ILE A 165 12.60 27.26 71.66
CA ILE A 165 11.94 28.54 71.94
C ILE A 165 12.30 29.63 70.91
N PRO A 166 13.58 29.83 70.50
CA PRO A 166 13.91 30.82 69.48
C PRO A 166 13.26 30.53 68.12
N LEU A 167 13.12 29.26 67.74
CA LEU A 167 12.45 28.86 66.51
C LEU A 167 10.95 29.22 66.55
N LEU A 168 10.28 28.91 67.66
CA LEU A 168 8.86 29.24 67.84
C LEU A 168 8.62 30.74 67.95
N GLN A 169 9.48 31.51 68.61
CA GLN A 169 9.37 32.98 68.66
C GLN A 169 9.43 33.60 67.26
N LYS A 170 10.28 33.04 66.41
CA LYS A 170 10.38 33.45 65.01
C LYS A 170 9.13 33.07 64.22
N ALA A 171 8.59 31.87 64.43
CA ALA A 171 7.34 31.44 63.82
C ALA A 171 6.14 32.33 64.26
N ASP A 172 6.04 32.68 65.55
CA ASP A 172 4.99 33.55 66.11
C ASP A 172 5.10 34.97 65.55
N SER A 173 6.33 35.50 65.40
CA SER A 173 6.54 36.80 64.76
C SER A 173 6.04 36.80 63.30
N ILE A 174 6.30 35.71 62.57
CA ILE A 174 5.83 35.57 61.18
C ILE A 174 4.31 35.41 61.14
N SER A 175 3.71 34.60 62.03
CA SER A 175 2.26 34.37 62.04
C SER A 175 1.47 35.65 62.29
N GLN A 176 1.97 36.49 63.21
CA GLN A 176 1.39 37.81 63.51
C GLN A 176 1.48 38.76 62.32
N LEU A 177 2.62 38.81 61.63
CA LEU A 177 2.81 39.63 60.42
C LEU A 177 1.91 39.18 59.26
N LEU A 178 1.63 37.88 59.15
CA LEU A 178 0.74 37.34 58.12
C LEU A 178 -0.75 37.48 58.47
N HIS A 179 -1.08 37.92 59.69
CA HIS A 179 -2.44 37.93 60.24
C HIS A 179 -3.18 36.59 60.09
N ASN A 180 -2.44 35.48 60.15
CA ASN A 180 -2.98 34.14 59.99
C ASN A 180 -3.34 33.56 61.36
N LYS A 181 -4.64 33.45 61.64
CA LYS A 181 -5.17 32.95 62.91
C LYS A 181 -4.81 31.48 63.14
N ASP A 182 -5.02 30.62 62.16
CA ASP A 182 -4.74 29.18 62.29
C ASP A 182 -3.26 28.94 62.60
N LEU A 183 -2.35 29.57 61.85
CA LEU A 183 -0.92 29.49 62.13
C LEU A 183 -0.54 30.05 63.51
N THR A 184 -1.21 31.11 63.96
CA THR A 184 -0.97 31.68 65.29
C THR A 184 -1.42 30.71 66.40
N ALA A 185 -2.56 30.03 66.21
CA ALA A 185 -3.01 28.98 67.11
C ALA A 185 -2.03 27.81 67.13
N ASP A 186 -1.58 27.33 65.97
CA ASP A 186 -0.63 26.21 65.86
C ASP A 186 0.73 26.51 66.51
N VAL A 187 1.24 27.74 66.36
CA VAL A 187 2.49 28.13 67.04
C VAL A 187 2.28 28.26 68.55
N ALA A 188 1.14 28.77 69.00
CA ALA A 188 0.80 28.83 70.42
C ALA A 188 0.65 27.42 71.03
N ASN A 189 -0.02 26.49 70.34
CA ASN A 189 -0.08 25.09 70.70
C ASN A 189 1.32 24.50 70.87
N ALA A 190 2.22 24.71 69.90
CA ALA A 190 3.58 24.21 69.96
C ALA A 190 4.36 24.73 71.18
N PHE A 191 4.18 26.01 71.55
CA PHE A 191 4.72 26.51 72.83
C PHE A 191 4.14 25.75 74.02
N GLY A 192 2.82 25.53 74.03
CA GLY A 192 2.12 24.76 75.07
C GLY A 192 2.73 23.38 75.26
N VAL A 193 2.84 22.61 74.18
CA VAL A 193 3.41 21.24 74.17
C VAL A 193 4.85 21.23 74.65
N ILE A 194 5.68 22.18 74.21
CA ILE A 194 7.10 22.23 74.60
C ILE A 194 7.25 22.61 76.08
N TYR A 195 6.43 23.52 76.59
CA TYR A 195 6.45 23.84 78.02
C TYR A 195 5.90 22.70 78.88
N GLU A 196 4.92 21.94 78.38
CA GLU A 196 4.43 20.72 79.04
C GLU A 196 5.54 19.67 79.14
N ALA A 197 6.28 19.44 78.07
CA ALA A 197 7.42 18.52 78.05
C ALA A 197 8.54 18.94 79.01
N GLN A 198 8.66 20.24 79.31
CA GLN A 198 9.57 20.78 80.33
C GLN A 198 8.98 20.80 81.75
N GLU A 199 7.77 20.25 81.94
CA GLU A 199 7.01 20.29 83.20
C GLU A 199 6.71 21.72 83.71
N LYS A 200 6.73 22.71 82.81
CA LYS A 200 6.43 24.12 83.11
C LYS A 200 4.94 24.40 82.89
N TYR A 201 4.09 23.73 83.67
CA TYR A 201 2.63 23.69 83.44
C TYR A 201 1.95 25.06 83.38
N LYS A 202 2.37 26.05 84.18
CA LYS A 202 1.81 27.42 84.11
C LYS A 202 2.07 28.12 82.78
N ASN A 203 3.25 27.89 82.19
CA ASN A 203 3.56 28.44 80.87
C ASN A 203 2.76 27.69 79.81
N ALA A 204 2.67 26.37 79.92
CA ALA A 204 1.89 25.56 79.00
C ALA A 204 0.40 25.99 79.00
N GLU A 205 -0.22 26.14 80.19
CA GLU A 205 -1.58 26.67 80.38
C GLU A 205 -1.79 27.99 79.63
N ARG A 206 -0.89 28.96 79.82
CA ARG A 206 -0.96 30.27 79.15
C ARG A 206 -0.97 30.15 77.62
N TYR A 207 -0.14 29.28 77.06
CA TYR A 207 -0.03 29.14 75.62
C TYR A 207 -1.17 28.32 74.99
N PHE A 208 -1.67 27.30 75.68
CA PHE A 208 -2.88 26.61 75.24
C PHE A 208 -4.10 27.53 75.28
N LEU A 209 -4.26 28.36 76.33
CA LEU A 209 -5.32 29.38 76.36
C LEU A 209 -5.22 30.37 75.20
N LYS A 210 -4.00 30.85 74.88
CA LYS A 210 -3.77 31.72 73.69
C LYS A 210 -4.20 31.03 72.39
N ALA A 211 -3.92 29.74 72.23
CA ALA A 211 -4.34 28.97 71.05
C ALA A 211 -5.88 28.86 70.98
N ILE A 212 -6.52 28.54 72.10
CA ILE A 212 -7.98 28.43 72.21
C ILE A 212 -8.68 29.77 71.89
N GLU A 213 -8.22 30.88 72.47
CA GLU A 213 -8.75 32.23 72.27
C GLU A 213 -8.69 32.71 70.82
N THR A 214 -7.82 32.11 70.00
CA THR A 214 -7.71 32.42 68.57
C THR A 214 -8.94 31.95 67.79
N GLY A 215 -9.69 30.97 68.33
CA GLY A 215 -10.92 30.43 67.73
C GLY A 215 -10.66 29.65 66.44
N SER A 216 -9.54 28.92 66.36
CA SER A 216 -9.22 28.08 65.21
C SER A 216 -10.16 26.86 65.16
N LYS A 217 -10.26 26.21 63.98
CA LYS A 217 -11.00 24.94 63.84
C LYS A 217 -10.48 23.84 64.76
N GLU A 218 -9.22 23.93 65.18
CA GLU A 218 -8.51 22.93 65.98
C GLU A 218 -8.46 23.28 67.48
N SER A 219 -9.12 24.36 67.92
CA SER A 219 -9.14 24.80 69.33
C SER A 219 -9.63 23.72 70.32
N TYR A 220 -10.36 22.69 69.85
CA TYR A 220 -10.73 21.55 70.70
C TYR A 220 -9.51 20.71 71.11
N LYS A 221 -8.51 20.53 70.24
CA LYS A 221 -7.26 19.79 70.56
C LYS A 221 -6.48 20.51 71.65
N ASP A 222 -6.39 21.84 71.56
CA ASP A 222 -5.79 22.68 72.59
C ASP A 222 -6.53 22.58 73.91
N SER A 223 -7.86 22.56 73.85
CA SER A 223 -8.73 22.42 75.02
C SER A 223 -8.53 21.09 75.74
N ILE A 224 -8.36 20.00 75.00
CA ILE A 224 -8.04 18.68 75.56
C ILE A 224 -6.61 18.65 76.14
N SER A 225 -5.65 19.28 75.47
CA SER A 225 -4.26 19.39 75.97
C SER A 225 -4.20 20.16 77.29
N LEU A 226 -4.97 21.24 77.40
CA LEU A 226 -5.10 22.02 78.63
C LEU A 226 -5.72 21.20 79.77
N LEU A 227 -6.77 20.41 79.48
CA LEU A 227 -7.36 19.49 80.45
C LEU A 227 -6.31 18.50 80.97
N HIS A 228 -5.51 17.94 80.07
CA HIS A 228 -4.46 16.99 80.41
C HIS A 228 -3.43 17.60 81.37
N ILE A 229 -3.07 18.87 81.16
CA ILE A 229 -2.19 19.60 82.08
C ILE A 229 -2.82 19.78 83.45
N TYR A 230 -4.10 20.17 83.53
CA TYR A 230 -4.76 20.29 84.82
C TYR A 230 -4.80 18.97 85.58
N ILE A 231 -4.98 17.85 84.89
CA ILE A 231 -4.91 16.51 85.49
C ILE A 231 -3.49 16.21 85.97
N LYS A 232 -2.46 16.43 85.14
CA LYS A 232 -1.05 16.16 85.49
C LYS A 232 -0.54 17.02 86.66
N ASP A 233 -0.94 18.29 86.71
CA ASP A 233 -0.59 19.22 87.79
C ASP A 233 -1.52 19.06 89.02
N ASN A 234 -2.34 18.00 89.06
CA ASN A 234 -3.28 17.68 90.14
C ASN A 234 -4.30 18.81 90.46
N GLN A 235 -4.59 19.68 89.48
CA GLN A 235 -5.60 20.73 89.55
C GLN A 235 -6.98 20.21 89.15
N LEU A 236 -7.45 19.15 89.84
CA LEU A 236 -8.66 18.41 89.46
C LEU A 236 -9.93 19.28 89.41
N ALA A 237 -10.05 20.28 90.29
CA ALA A 237 -11.19 21.21 90.28
C ALA A 237 -11.25 22.04 88.97
N LYS A 238 -10.10 22.56 88.52
CA LYS A 238 -10.01 23.25 87.22
C LYS A 238 -10.29 22.30 86.06
N ALA A 239 -9.80 21.06 86.14
CA ALA A 239 -10.06 20.05 85.12
C ALA A 239 -11.57 19.78 84.98
N HIS A 240 -12.29 19.71 86.09
CA HIS A 240 -13.75 19.51 86.12
C HIS A 240 -14.51 20.69 85.51
N GLU A 241 -14.18 21.92 85.90
CA GLU A 241 -14.79 23.13 85.32
C GLU A 241 -14.52 23.24 83.81
N TRP A 242 -13.29 22.90 83.41
CA TRP A 242 -12.87 22.97 82.03
C TRP A 242 -13.55 21.93 81.15
N ILE A 243 -13.67 20.68 81.60
CA ILE A 243 -14.33 19.62 80.83
C ILE A 243 -15.82 19.92 80.60
N GLU A 244 -16.50 20.52 81.58
CA GLU A 244 -17.89 20.98 81.43
C GLU A 244 -18.02 22.13 80.42
N THR A 245 -17.01 22.99 80.34
CA THR A 245 -16.99 24.12 79.39
C THR A 245 -16.84 23.62 77.95
N ILE A 246 -15.89 22.72 77.70
CA ILE A 246 -15.55 22.27 76.36
C ILE A 246 -16.60 21.30 75.77
N THR A 247 -17.37 20.61 76.63
CA THR A 247 -18.42 19.65 76.22
C THR A 247 -19.75 20.31 75.89
N LYS A 248 -20.06 21.48 76.46
CA LYS A 248 -21.27 22.26 76.13
C LYS A 248 -21.29 22.80 74.69
N HIS A 249 -20.12 22.88 74.05
CA HIS A 249 -19.92 23.65 72.83
C HIS A 249 -19.36 22.85 71.65
N ASN A 250 -19.16 21.54 71.75
CA ASN A 250 -18.46 20.77 70.72
C ASN A 250 -19.07 19.39 70.45
N ASP A 251 -19.22 19.04 69.18
CA ASP A 251 -19.82 17.80 68.67
C ASP A 251 -18.85 16.59 68.63
N ILE A 252 -17.68 16.66 69.26
CA ILE A 252 -16.60 15.69 69.05
C ILE A 252 -16.60 14.58 70.13
N ALA A 253 -17.51 13.63 69.98
CA ALA A 253 -17.85 12.64 71.01
C ALA A 253 -16.66 11.80 71.53
N TYR A 254 -15.74 11.31 70.69
CA TYR A 254 -14.66 10.42 71.13
C TYR A 254 -13.68 11.09 72.11
N TYR A 255 -13.12 12.24 71.74
CA TYR A 255 -12.10 12.92 72.56
C TYR A 255 -12.66 13.41 73.89
N PHE A 256 -13.94 13.78 73.95
CA PHE A 256 -14.58 14.13 75.23
C PHE A 256 -14.75 12.94 76.15
N ASN A 257 -15.18 11.79 75.64
CA ASN A 257 -15.25 10.57 76.44
C ASN A 257 -13.85 10.14 76.94
N GLN A 258 -12.82 10.30 76.11
CA GLN A 258 -11.44 10.04 76.52
C GLN A 258 -10.98 10.99 77.64
N ALA A 259 -11.33 12.27 77.53
CA ALA A 259 -11.08 13.29 78.54
C ALA A 259 -11.78 12.96 79.88
N TYR A 260 -13.05 12.55 79.86
CA TYR A 260 -13.77 12.11 81.06
C TYR A 260 -13.13 10.88 81.70
N TYR A 261 -12.74 9.90 80.89
CA TYR A 261 -11.99 8.73 81.37
C TYR A 261 -10.73 9.14 82.14
N LEU A 262 -9.92 10.04 81.57
CA LEU A 262 -8.67 10.50 82.18
C LEU A 262 -8.91 11.24 83.49
N LEU A 263 -9.92 12.13 83.53
CA LEU A 263 -10.29 12.88 84.72
C LEU A 263 -10.76 11.94 85.85
N TYR A 264 -11.74 11.07 85.58
CA TYR A 264 -12.27 10.17 86.60
C TYR A 264 -11.24 9.15 87.09
N LYS A 265 -10.32 8.72 86.22
CA LYS A 265 -9.19 7.88 86.61
C LYS A 265 -8.27 8.62 87.58
N ALA A 266 -7.97 9.89 87.33
CA ALA A 266 -7.14 10.72 88.22
C ALA A 266 -7.84 11.00 89.56
N GLU A 267 -9.16 11.13 89.57
CA GLU A 267 -9.98 11.25 90.79
C GLU A 267 -10.12 9.92 91.58
N GLY A 268 -9.65 8.79 91.04
CA GLY A 268 -9.84 7.47 91.64
C GLY A 268 -11.26 6.89 91.48
N LYS A 269 -12.11 7.52 90.68
CA LYS A 269 -13.49 7.09 90.37
C LYS A 269 -13.48 6.05 89.24
N TYR A 270 -12.99 4.86 89.57
CA TYR A 270 -12.69 3.83 88.57
C TYR A 270 -13.92 3.26 87.84
N LYS A 271 -15.11 3.29 88.46
CA LYS A 271 -16.35 2.81 87.81
C LYS A 271 -16.77 3.74 86.68
N GLU A 272 -16.76 5.04 86.95
CA GLU A 272 -17.04 6.09 85.99
C GLU A 272 -15.97 6.11 84.90
N ALA A 273 -14.69 6.03 85.28
CA ALA A 273 -13.60 5.92 84.31
C ALA A 273 -13.77 4.70 83.37
N LEU A 274 -14.17 3.54 83.92
CA LEU A 274 -14.43 2.35 83.10
C LEU A 274 -15.57 2.57 82.11
N HIS A 275 -16.68 3.16 82.55
CA HIS A 275 -17.82 3.49 81.69
C HIS A 275 -17.41 4.34 80.47
N TYR A 276 -16.66 5.43 80.69
CA TYR A 276 -16.16 6.27 79.61
C TYR A 276 -15.14 5.56 78.71
N LYS A 277 -14.32 4.68 79.29
CA LYS A 277 -13.37 3.85 78.52
C LYS A 277 -14.09 2.87 77.59
N GLU A 278 -15.18 2.24 78.06
CA GLU A 278 -16.01 1.34 77.26
C GLU A 278 -16.66 2.07 76.09
N ILE A 279 -17.22 3.27 76.33
CA ILE A 279 -17.75 4.13 75.26
C ILE A 279 -16.67 4.45 74.21
N CYS A 280 -15.46 4.80 74.65
CA CYS A 280 -14.34 5.01 73.72
C CYS A 280 -13.99 3.75 72.91
N SER A 281 -14.04 2.57 73.54
CA SER A 281 -13.77 1.28 72.86
C SER A 281 -14.82 1.01 71.79
N ASP A 282 -16.11 1.14 72.12
CA ASP A 282 -17.21 0.90 71.19
C ASP A 282 -17.16 1.88 70.00
N MET A 283 -16.83 3.15 70.26
CA MET A 283 -16.61 4.15 69.21
C MET A 283 -15.42 3.80 68.32
N LEU A 284 -14.30 3.34 68.90
CA LEU A 284 -13.12 2.95 68.14
C LEU A 284 -13.40 1.73 67.25
N ASP A 285 -14.14 0.75 67.75
CA ASP A 285 -14.56 -0.42 66.98
C ASP A 285 -15.47 -0.02 65.81
N SER A 286 -16.45 0.85 66.05
CA SER A 286 -17.33 1.37 65.01
C SER A 286 -16.57 2.19 63.96
N LEU A 287 -15.66 3.08 64.38
CA LEU A 287 -14.79 3.83 63.47
C LEU A 287 -13.90 2.90 62.65
N THR A 288 -13.37 1.84 63.26
CA THR A 288 -12.56 0.83 62.58
C THR A 288 -13.37 0.06 61.54
N LEU A 289 -14.62 -0.29 61.85
CA LEU A 289 -15.54 -0.94 60.90
C LEU A 289 -15.79 -0.06 59.68
N VAL A 290 -16.16 1.22 59.90
CA VAL A 290 -16.38 2.20 58.82
C VAL A 290 -15.11 2.38 57.99
N GLN A 291 -13.94 2.52 58.63
CA GLN A 291 -12.65 2.60 57.93
C GLN A 291 -12.34 1.35 57.11
N ASN A 292 -12.70 0.16 57.59
CA ASN A 292 -12.50 -1.07 56.83
C ASN A 292 -13.45 -1.15 55.64
N GLU A 293 -14.72 -0.73 55.78
CA GLU A 293 -15.65 -0.61 54.66
C GLU A 293 -15.16 0.37 53.59
N THR A 294 -14.68 1.56 54.00
CA THR A 294 -14.11 2.52 53.05
C THR A 294 -12.88 1.96 52.35
N LYS A 295 -12.00 1.26 53.07
CA LYS A 295 -10.84 0.57 52.46
C LYS A 295 -11.26 -0.49 51.44
N VAL A 296 -12.31 -1.26 51.73
CA VAL A 296 -12.84 -2.25 50.76
C VAL A 296 -13.34 -1.56 49.49
N LEU A 297 -14.10 -0.46 49.63
CA LEU A 297 -14.56 0.33 48.50
C LEU A 297 -13.41 0.94 47.69
N GLU A 298 -12.36 1.41 48.37
CA GLU A 298 -11.14 1.92 47.72
C GLU A 298 -10.40 0.82 46.95
N ILE A 299 -10.27 -0.37 47.53
CA ILE A 299 -9.67 -1.54 46.87
C ILE A 299 -10.48 -1.92 45.63
N GLU A 300 -11.82 -1.93 45.72
CA GLU A 300 -12.70 -2.21 44.59
C GLU A 300 -12.55 -1.16 43.49
N LYS A 301 -12.51 0.13 43.85
CA LYS A 301 -12.27 1.23 42.92
C LYS A 301 -10.91 1.09 42.23
N LYS A 302 -9.86 0.76 42.98
CA LYS A 302 -8.50 0.51 42.44
C LYS A 302 -8.49 -0.66 41.46
N TYR A 303 -9.12 -1.78 41.82
CA TYR A 303 -9.23 -2.95 40.95
C TYR A 303 -9.98 -2.63 39.65
N ASN A 304 -11.13 -1.96 39.75
CA ASN A 304 -11.91 -1.56 38.58
C ASN A 304 -11.12 -0.60 37.67
N ASN A 305 -10.40 0.37 38.25
CA ASN A 305 -9.52 1.25 37.49
C ASN A 305 -8.38 0.50 36.79
N ALA A 306 -7.75 -0.47 37.47
CA ALA A 306 -6.70 -1.31 36.87
C ALA A 306 -7.25 -2.13 35.69
N LYS A 307 -8.45 -2.69 35.83
CA LYS A 307 -9.12 -3.43 34.75
C LYS A 307 -9.44 -2.54 33.54
N ILE A 308 -10.01 -1.35 33.78
CA ILE A 308 -10.28 -0.37 32.71
C ILE A 308 -8.98 0.02 32.00
N ARG A 309 -7.88 0.18 32.74
CA ARG A 309 -6.56 0.45 32.17
C ARG A 309 -6.08 -0.67 31.25
N GLU A 310 -6.16 -1.92 31.69
CA GLU A 310 -5.76 -3.07 30.88
C GLU A 310 -6.60 -3.15 29.58
N GLU A 311 -7.91 -2.95 29.69
CA GLU A 311 -8.80 -2.89 28.52
C GLU A 311 -8.42 -1.74 27.57
N ASN A 312 -8.12 -0.55 28.10
CA ASN A 312 -7.67 0.60 27.31
C ASN A 312 -6.31 0.39 26.63
N GLU A 313 -5.34 -0.24 27.31
CA GLU A 313 -4.04 -0.59 26.72
C GLU A 313 -4.22 -1.60 25.58
N LEU A 314 -5.08 -2.61 25.77
CA LEU A 314 -5.40 -3.60 24.74
C LEU A 314 -6.14 -2.98 23.54
N LEU A 315 -7.03 -2.01 23.79
CA LEU A 315 -7.69 -1.21 22.75
C LEU A 315 -6.67 -0.39 21.97
N LYS A 316 -5.72 0.29 22.63
CA LYS A 316 -4.65 1.04 21.95
C LYS A 316 -3.78 0.14 21.08
N ILE A 317 -3.36 -1.02 21.59
CA ILE A 317 -2.60 -2.01 20.81
C ILE A 317 -3.40 -2.45 19.58
N THR A 318 -4.70 -2.71 19.75
CA THR A 318 -5.58 -3.12 18.65
C THR A 318 -5.74 -2.01 17.62
N GLN A 319 -5.91 -0.75 18.05
CA GLN A 319 -5.96 0.41 17.15
C GLN A 319 -4.65 0.59 16.39
N GLN A 320 -3.50 0.52 17.06
CA GLN A 320 -2.18 0.60 16.41
C GLN A 320 -2.01 -0.51 15.36
N ARG A 321 -2.39 -1.76 15.70
CA ARG A 321 -2.36 -2.88 14.77
C ARG A 321 -3.22 -2.61 13.53
N ASN A 322 -4.44 -2.10 13.71
CA ASN A 322 -5.33 -1.77 12.60
C ASN A 322 -4.76 -0.64 11.73
N THR A 323 -4.17 0.41 12.34
CA THR A 323 -3.50 1.49 11.62
C THR A 323 -2.33 0.98 10.79
N ILE A 324 -1.49 0.09 11.32
CA ILE A 324 -0.38 -0.54 10.58
C ILE A 324 -0.90 -1.35 9.38
N ILE A 325 -1.96 -2.15 9.57
CA ILE A 325 -2.58 -2.93 8.49
C ILE A 325 -3.09 -2.01 7.37
N ILE A 326 -3.75 -0.89 7.72
CA ILE A 326 -4.23 0.09 6.74
C ILE A 326 -3.06 0.70 5.95
N ILE A 327 -1.97 1.08 6.63
CA ILE A 327 -0.78 1.62 5.97
C ILE A 327 -0.20 0.61 4.96
N ILE A 328 -0.04 -0.65 5.37
CA ILE A 328 0.46 -1.73 4.49
C ILE A 328 -0.48 -1.93 3.29
N ALA A 329 -1.79 -1.95 3.50
CA ALA A 329 -2.77 -2.12 2.43
C ALA A 329 -2.71 -0.98 1.41
N ILE A 330 -2.59 0.28 1.87
CA ILE A 330 -2.42 1.45 1.00
C ILE A 330 -1.11 1.36 0.23
N SER A 331 0.00 0.98 0.87
CA SER A 331 1.30 0.81 0.20
C SER A 331 1.25 -0.27 -0.89
N LEU A 332 0.63 -1.43 -0.62
CA LEU A 332 0.47 -2.50 -1.60
C LEU A 332 -0.42 -2.07 -2.78
N PHE A 333 -1.48 -1.32 -2.51
CA PHE A 333 -2.35 -0.76 -3.54
C PHE A 333 -1.55 0.19 -4.46
N LEU A 334 -0.77 1.12 -3.89
CA LEU A 334 0.08 2.03 -4.66
C LEU A 334 1.11 1.30 -5.52
N LEU A 335 1.75 0.25 -4.99
CA LEU A 335 2.68 -0.60 -5.74
C LEU A 335 2.00 -1.30 -6.91
N SER A 336 0.77 -1.80 -6.72
CA SER A 336 0.00 -2.44 -7.79
C SER A 336 -0.34 -1.46 -8.92
N VAL A 337 -0.70 -0.21 -8.57
CA VAL A 337 -1.01 0.85 -9.53
C VAL A 337 0.25 1.25 -10.31
N ALA A 338 1.38 1.44 -9.62
CA ALA A 338 2.66 1.73 -10.26
C ALA A 338 3.09 0.61 -11.22
N GLY A 339 2.98 -0.66 -10.78
CA GLY A 339 3.22 -1.82 -11.62
C GLY A 339 2.34 -1.87 -12.87
N TYR A 340 1.05 -1.57 -12.72
CA TYR A 340 0.10 -1.48 -13.84
C TYR A 340 0.45 -0.36 -14.81
N ILE A 341 0.85 0.82 -14.32
CA ILE A 341 1.29 1.95 -15.16
C ILE A 341 2.52 1.55 -15.99
N ILE A 342 3.53 0.93 -15.34
CA ILE A 342 4.75 0.44 -16.02
C ILE A 342 4.41 -0.63 -17.05
N TYR A 343 3.55 -1.59 -16.71
CA TYR A 343 3.08 -2.63 -17.62
C TYR A 343 2.39 -2.02 -18.85
N ARG A 344 1.46 -1.08 -18.64
CA ARG A 344 0.75 -0.38 -19.72
C ARG A 344 1.71 0.40 -20.61
N GLN A 345 2.71 1.07 -20.02
CA GLN A 345 3.73 1.81 -20.78
C GLN A 345 4.57 0.87 -21.65
N ARG A 346 5.04 -0.25 -21.10
CA ARG A 346 5.78 -1.27 -21.87
C ARG A 346 4.93 -1.89 -22.98
N SER A 347 3.67 -2.19 -22.70
CA SER A 347 2.74 -2.73 -23.69
C SER A 347 2.51 -1.74 -24.84
N LYS A 348 2.31 -0.45 -24.55
CA LYS A 348 2.20 0.59 -25.59
C LYS A 348 3.47 0.70 -26.42
N ALA A 349 4.64 0.68 -25.79
CA ALA A 349 5.93 0.72 -26.50
C ALA A 349 6.10 -0.49 -27.44
N LYS A 350 5.69 -1.69 -27.01
CA LYS A 350 5.72 -2.90 -27.85
C LYS A 350 4.80 -2.77 -29.07
N ILE A 351 3.58 -2.25 -28.89
CA ILE A 351 2.64 -2.02 -30.00
C ILE A 351 3.20 -1.01 -30.99
N TYR A 352 3.77 0.10 -30.48
CA TYR A 352 4.39 1.12 -31.33
C TYR A 352 5.57 0.55 -32.13
N TYR A 353 6.42 -0.26 -31.50
CA TYR A 353 7.51 -0.96 -32.18
C TYR A 353 7.01 -1.88 -33.30
N GLN A 354 5.95 -2.65 -33.05
CA GLN A 354 5.34 -3.51 -34.08
C GLN A 354 4.77 -2.69 -35.25
N GLN A 355 4.13 -1.55 -34.98
CA GLN A 355 3.65 -0.64 -36.03
C GLN A 355 4.82 -0.11 -36.89
N THR A 356 5.93 0.29 -36.27
CA THR A 356 7.11 0.75 -37.04
C THR A 356 7.71 -0.33 -37.94
N ILE A 357 7.69 -1.60 -37.53
CA ILE A 357 8.13 -2.72 -38.38
C ILE A 357 7.16 -2.91 -39.54
N LEU A 358 5.86 -2.90 -39.27
CA LEU A 358 4.83 -3.04 -40.30
C LEU A 358 4.92 -1.92 -41.34
N ASP A 359 5.16 -0.69 -40.92
CA ASP A 359 5.30 0.44 -41.83
C ASP A 359 6.57 0.33 -42.70
N LYS A 360 7.69 -0.14 -42.12
CA LYS A 360 8.89 -0.46 -42.90
C LYS A 360 8.63 -1.55 -43.94
N MET A 361 7.96 -2.64 -43.55
CA MET A 361 7.60 -3.73 -44.46
C MET A 361 6.67 -3.26 -45.58
N LYS A 362 5.72 -2.37 -45.30
CA LYS A 362 4.86 -1.77 -46.33
C LYS A 362 5.66 -0.94 -47.33
N ILE A 363 6.61 -0.14 -46.86
CA ILE A 363 7.47 0.66 -47.74
C ILE A 363 8.30 -0.26 -48.64
N GLU A 364 8.89 -1.32 -48.09
CA GLU A 364 9.68 -2.29 -48.85
C GLU A 364 8.81 -3.06 -49.87
N LEU A 365 7.60 -3.44 -49.48
CA LEU A 365 6.64 -4.09 -50.38
C LEU A 365 6.22 -3.16 -51.53
N LEU A 366 6.00 -1.87 -51.25
CA LEU A 366 5.72 -0.88 -52.30
C LEU A 366 6.90 -0.76 -53.27
N HIS A 367 8.13 -0.68 -52.76
CA HIS A 367 9.33 -0.63 -53.59
C HIS A 367 9.45 -1.86 -54.50
N LEU A 368 9.30 -3.07 -53.92
CA LEU A 368 9.38 -4.31 -54.68
C LEU A 368 8.26 -4.43 -55.72
N SER A 369 7.06 -3.96 -55.39
CA SER A 369 5.93 -3.96 -56.33
C SER A 369 6.17 -3.05 -57.54
N ALA A 370 6.82 -1.90 -57.34
CA ALA A 370 7.21 -1.00 -58.43
C ALA A 370 8.27 -1.63 -59.33
N GLU A 371 9.31 -2.25 -58.74
CA GLU A 371 10.36 -2.95 -59.51
C GLU A 371 9.81 -4.14 -60.31
N LEU A 372 8.86 -4.88 -59.72
CA LEU A 372 8.18 -5.97 -60.41
C LEU A 372 7.42 -5.46 -61.64
N GLU A 373 6.70 -4.35 -61.50
CA GLU A 373 5.91 -3.77 -62.58
C GLU A 373 6.81 -3.24 -63.71
N GLU A 374 7.93 -2.62 -63.38
CA GLU A 374 8.96 -2.23 -64.36
C GLU A 374 9.48 -3.45 -65.14
N LYS A 375 9.85 -4.54 -64.44
CA LYS A 375 10.32 -5.78 -65.08
C LYS A 375 9.25 -6.42 -65.97
N LYS A 376 7.97 -6.38 -65.57
CA LYS A 376 6.85 -6.86 -66.40
C LYS A 376 6.71 -6.06 -67.69
N GLN A 377 6.82 -4.73 -67.62
CA GLN A 377 6.74 -3.88 -68.81
C GLN A 377 7.89 -4.15 -69.78
N ILE A 378 9.11 -4.37 -69.27
CA ILE A 378 10.27 -4.77 -70.08
C ILE A 378 10.00 -6.10 -70.79
N LEU A 379 9.47 -7.10 -70.07
CA LEU A 379 9.15 -8.41 -70.64
C LEU A 379 8.07 -8.33 -71.72
N GLN A 380 7.02 -7.54 -71.52
CA GLN A 380 5.96 -7.35 -72.53
C GLN A 380 6.50 -6.74 -73.83
N LYS A 381 7.40 -5.76 -73.76
CA LYS A 381 8.06 -5.19 -74.94
C LYS A 381 8.86 -6.25 -75.70
N ALA A 382 9.63 -7.07 -74.99
CA ALA A 382 10.44 -8.13 -75.60
C ALA A 382 9.59 -9.22 -76.30
N LEU A 383 8.39 -9.52 -75.80
CA LEU A 383 7.48 -10.47 -76.43
C LEU A 383 6.87 -9.93 -77.73
N ALA A 384 6.47 -8.65 -77.75
CA ALA A 384 5.92 -8.00 -78.95
C ALA A 384 6.92 -7.98 -80.13
N ASP A 385 8.20 -7.75 -79.86
CA ASP A 385 9.26 -7.76 -80.89
C ASP A 385 9.47 -9.17 -81.49
N LYS A 386 9.22 -10.23 -80.72
CA LYS A 386 9.41 -11.61 -81.16
C LYS A 386 8.28 -12.10 -82.08
N GLU A 387 7.04 -11.68 -81.83
CA GLU A 387 5.88 -12.02 -82.69
C GLU A 387 5.99 -11.39 -84.09
N ASN A 388 6.50 -10.15 -84.17
CA ASN A 388 6.63 -9.44 -85.44
C ASN A 388 7.65 -10.11 -86.38
N ASN A 389 8.73 -10.67 -85.83
CA ASN A 389 9.75 -11.39 -86.61
C ASN A 389 9.26 -12.75 -87.13
N ALA A 390 8.40 -13.45 -86.40
CA ALA A 390 7.85 -14.74 -86.83
C ALA A 390 6.94 -14.61 -88.06
N HIS A 391 6.10 -13.57 -88.10
CA HIS A 391 5.22 -13.30 -89.24
C HIS A 391 5.97 -13.03 -90.55
N LYS A 392 7.14 -12.38 -90.47
CA LYS A 392 7.94 -12.01 -91.64
C LYS A 392 8.56 -13.23 -92.33
N LEU A 393 9.07 -14.19 -91.55
CA LEU A 393 9.61 -15.44 -92.08
C LEU A 393 8.55 -16.28 -92.81
N GLN A 394 7.32 -16.26 -92.32
CA GLN A 394 6.24 -17.08 -92.85
C GLN A 394 5.79 -16.64 -94.26
N GLN A 395 5.83 -15.34 -94.54
CA GLN A 395 5.56 -14.79 -95.88
C GLN A 395 6.64 -15.14 -96.90
N GLU A 396 7.91 -15.22 -96.48
CA GLU A 396 9.01 -15.58 -97.39
C GLU A 396 8.92 -17.04 -97.87
N ILE A 397 8.48 -17.95 -96.99
CA ILE A 397 8.29 -19.37 -97.33
C ILE A 397 7.20 -19.56 -98.39
N GLU A 398 6.05 -18.86 -98.27
CA GLU A 398 4.95 -18.96 -99.23
C GLU A 398 5.39 -18.53 -100.64
N VAL A 399 6.15 -17.44 -100.76
CA VAL A 399 6.62 -16.91 -102.05
C VAL A 399 7.57 -17.88 -102.76
N ILE A 400 8.42 -18.58 -102.01
CA ILE A 400 9.37 -19.55 -102.59
C ILE A 400 8.63 -20.80 -103.09
N SER A 401 7.67 -21.30 -102.31
CA SER A 401 6.88 -22.50 -102.69
C SER A 401 6.15 -22.32 -104.02
N TYR A 402 5.52 -21.17 -104.23
CA TYR A 402 4.79 -20.86 -105.47
C TYR A 402 5.68 -20.83 -106.73
N LYS A 403 6.94 -20.37 -106.60
CA LYS A 403 7.87 -20.32 -107.73
C LYS A 403 8.34 -21.71 -108.18
N TYR A 404 8.49 -22.63 -107.23
CA TYR A 404 8.97 -23.99 -107.49
C TYR A 404 7.96 -24.82 -108.30
N ASP A 405 6.69 -24.82 -107.89
CA ASP A 405 5.59 -25.54 -108.58
C ASP A 405 5.43 -25.10 -110.04
N ARG A 406 5.60 -23.79 -110.31
CA ARG A 406 5.47 -23.24 -111.66
C ARG A 406 6.55 -23.77 -112.61
N LEU A 407 7.78 -23.93 -112.12
CA LEU A 407 8.90 -24.42 -112.93
C LEU A 407 8.75 -25.91 -113.27
N GLN A 408 8.25 -26.73 -112.35
CA GLN A 408 8.00 -28.15 -112.61
C GLN A 408 6.96 -28.35 -113.73
N LYS A 409 5.85 -27.60 -113.69
CA LYS A 409 4.81 -27.65 -114.73
C LYS A 409 5.38 -27.24 -116.10
N GLN A 410 6.15 -26.16 -116.16
CA GLN A 410 6.76 -25.69 -117.40
C GLN A 410 7.76 -26.71 -117.98
N SER A 411 8.51 -27.42 -117.13
CA SER A 411 9.45 -28.47 -117.55
C SER A 411 8.73 -29.65 -118.23
N LEU A 412 7.60 -30.10 -117.69
CA LEU A 412 6.80 -31.20 -118.26
C LEU A 412 6.27 -30.87 -119.66
N GLU A 413 5.69 -29.68 -119.83
CA GLU A 413 5.07 -29.24 -121.08
C GLU A 413 6.10 -28.96 -122.18
N THR A 414 7.32 -28.57 -121.81
CA THR A 414 8.39 -28.22 -122.79
C THR A 414 9.29 -29.39 -123.18
N SER A 415 9.24 -30.50 -122.43
CA SER A 415 9.98 -31.73 -122.71
C SER A 415 9.67 -32.29 -124.11
N THR A 416 10.65 -33.00 -124.68
CA THR A 416 10.50 -33.63 -126.01
C THR A 416 9.35 -34.64 -126.03
N VAL A 417 9.16 -35.39 -124.94
CA VAL A 417 8.06 -36.34 -124.74
C VAL A 417 6.73 -35.61 -124.52
N GLY A 418 6.69 -34.59 -123.65
CA GLY A 418 5.49 -33.80 -123.39
C GLY A 418 4.96 -33.08 -124.63
N LYS A 419 5.84 -32.40 -125.39
CA LYS A 419 5.47 -31.79 -126.69
C LYS A 419 4.92 -32.81 -127.68
N LYS A 420 5.51 -34.01 -127.73
CA LYS A 420 5.06 -35.11 -128.60
C LYS A 420 3.67 -35.60 -128.18
N LEU A 421 3.43 -35.84 -126.89
CA LEU A 421 2.13 -36.25 -126.36
C LEU A 421 1.05 -35.19 -126.60
N ILE A 422 1.33 -33.91 -126.30
CA ILE A 422 0.42 -32.77 -126.58
C ILE A 422 0.11 -32.65 -128.09
N SER A 423 1.07 -32.97 -128.97
CA SER A 423 0.82 -32.94 -130.42
C SER A 423 -0.05 -34.11 -130.91
N LEU A 424 0.01 -35.26 -130.24
CA LEU A 424 -0.77 -36.46 -130.58
C LEU A 424 -2.24 -36.31 -130.15
N THR A 425 -2.52 -35.66 -129.01
CA THR A 425 -3.90 -35.41 -128.55
C THR A 425 -4.69 -34.47 -129.47
N LYS A 426 -4.00 -33.65 -130.27
CA LYS A 426 -4.57 -32.67 -131.21
C LYS A 426 -4.92 -33.22 -132.62
N LYS A 427 -4.65 -34.50 -132.93
CA LYS A 427 -4.98 -35.13 -134.24
C LYS A 427 -6.36 -35.80 -134.24
N ASN A 428 -7.18 -35.56 -135.29
CA ASN A 428 -8.62 -35.86 -135.36
C ASN A 428 -9.04 -37.20 -136.03
N ARG A 429 -8.23 -38.27 -135.99
CA ARG A 429 -8.64 -39.61 -136.52
C ARG A 429 -8.46 -40.72 -135.48
N LEU A 430 -9.51 -41.52 -135.28
CA LEU A 430 -9.57 -42.72 -134.43
C LEU A 430 -9.34 -43.97 -135.30
N GLU A 431 -8.09 -44.41 -135.47
CA GLU A 431 -7.70 -45.72 -136.01
C GLU A 431 -6.47 -46.22 -135.22
N ASP A 432 -6.49 -47.49 -134.79
CA ASP A 432 -5.55 -48.30 -133.96
C ASP A 432 -4.48 -47.62 -133.07
N SER A 433 -4.32 -48.11 -131.83
CA SER A 433 -3.46 -47.55 -130.75
C SER A 433 -2.17 -46.85 -131.21
N GLN A 434 -2.09 -45.53 -130.97
CA GLN A 434 -0.90 -44.71 -131.26
C GLN A 434 0.17 -44.74 -130.15
N LEU A 435 0.00 -45.59 -129.12
CA LEU A 435 1.00 -45.90 -128.08
C LEU A 435 1.28 -47.42 -127.96
N PRO A 436 1.74 -48.13 -129.02
CA PRO A 436 1.69 -49.59 -129.05
C PRO A 436 3.00 -50.32 -128.64
N THR A 437 3.92 -49.71 -127.88
CA THR A 437 5.19 -50.39 -127.48
C THR A 437 5.74 -49.96 -126.11
N ASP A 438 6.27 -50.92 -125.33
CA ASP A 438 6.92 -50.72 -124.00
C ASP A 438 7.99 -49.63 -124.00
N LYS A 439 8.71 -49.47 -125.12
CA LYS A 439 9.75 -48.44 -125.30
C LYS A 439 9.21 -47.01 -125.18
N THR A 440 7.94 -46.78 -125.54
CA THR A 440 7.31 -45.46 -125.45
C THR A 440 6.92 -45.14 -124.01
N TRP A 441 6.35 -46.12 -123.28
CA TRP A 441 6.06 -45.99 -121.86
C TRP A 441 7.30 -45.73 -121.03
N HIS A 442 8.39 -46.43 -121.29
CA HIS A 442 9.67 -46.18 -120.62
C HIS A 442 10.16 -44.74 -120.82
N SER A 443 9.95 -44.16 -122.02
CA SER A 443 10.34 -42.77 -122.31
C SER A 443 9.48 -41.76 -121.56
N ILE A 444 8.18 -42.03 -121.41
CA ILE A 444 7.25 -41.21 -120.61
C ILE A 444 7.63 -41.27 -119.14
N MET A 445 7.87 -42.48 -118.61
CA MET A 445 8.21 -42.68 -117.21
C MET A 445 9.54 -42.02 -116.84
N THR A 446 10.57 -42.23 -117.66
CA THR A 446 11.89 -41.61 -117.47
C THR A 446 11.82 -40.08 -117.43
N GLU A 447 10.99 -39.47 -118.29
CA GLU A 447 10.90 -38.00 -118.35
C GLU A 447 10.16 -37.41 -117.14
N VAL A 448 9.13 -38.10 -116.66
CA VAL A 448 8.44 -37.72 -115.42
C VAL A 448 9.37 -37.90 -114.22
N ASP A 449 10.11 -39.01 -114.12
CA ASP A 449 11.02 -39.29 -113.00
C ASP A 449 12.20 -38.29 -112.92
N LYS A 450 12.61 -37.67 -114.04
CA LYS A 450 13.59 -36.57 -114.01
C LYS A 450 13.03 -35.31 -113.35
N ILE A 451 11.75 -35.03 -113.56
CA ILE A 451 11.09 -33.81 -113.07
C ILE A 451 10.59 -34.03 -111.64
N TYR A 452 10.20 -35.26 -111.33
CA TYR A 452 9.72 -35.74 -110.06
C TYR A 452 10.56 -36.95 -109.63
N PRO A 453 11.73 -36.72 -109.00
CA PRO A 453 12.58 -37.81 -108.52
C PRO A 453 11.80 -38.78 -107.64
N GLN A 454 12.07 -40.08 -107.78
CA GLN A 454 11.46 -41.15 -106.95
C GLN A 454 9.94 -41.33 -107.14
N PHE A 455 9.36 -40.78 -108.20
CA PHE A 455 7.93 -40.85 -108.44
C PHE A 455 7.37 -42.28 -108.47
N TYR A 456 8.03 -43.22 -109.16
CA TYR A 456 7.61 -44.63 -109.16
C TYR A 456 7.57 -45.23 -107.74
N SER A 457 8.64 -45.02 -106.95
CA SER A 457 8.73 -45.56 -105.58
C SER A 457 7.67 -44.96 -104.66
N LEU A 458 7.42 -43.65 -104.76
CA LEU A 458 6.40 -42.96 -103.98
C LEU A 458 4.98 -43.43 -104.36
N LEU A 459 4.71 -43.64 -105.65
CA LEU A 459 3.45 -44.22 -106.10
C LEU A 459 3.26 -45.67 -105.63
N LYS A 460 4.32 -46.48 -105.66
CA LYS A 460 4.27 -47.87 -105.23
C LYS A 460 4.11 -48.01 -103.72
N GLU A 461 4.72 -47.13 -102.94
CA GLU A 461 4.58 -47.09 -101.48
C GLU A 461 3.18 -46.62 -101.07
N ALA A 462 2.67 -45.55 -101.71
CA ALA A 462 1.35 -45.02 -101.37
C ALA A 462 0.20 -45.88 -101.91
N PHE A 463 0.36 -46.46 -103.10
CA PHE A 463 -0.67 -47.24 -103.79
C PHE A 463 -0.13 -48.61 -104.23
N PRO A 464 0.19 -49.51 -103.29
CA PRO A 464 0.82 -50.80 -103.59
C PRO A 464 -0.06 -51.78 -104.37
N ASN A 465 -1.38 -51.54 -104.42
CA ASN A 465 -2.36 -52.43 -105.05
C ASN A 465 -2.59 -52.14 -106.55
N LEU A 466 -2.00 -51.07 -107.10
CA LEU A 466 -2.14 -50.76 -108.52
C LEU A 466 -1.38 -51.76 -109.39
N THR A 467 -1.97 -52.14 -110.51
CA THR A 467 -1.30 -52.95 -111.53
C THR A 467 -0.27 -52.13 -112.31
N GLU A 468 0.70 -52.77 -112.97
CA GLU A 468 1.70 -52.07 -113.79
C GLU A 468 1.07 -51.16 -114.87
N SER A 469 -0.04 -51.60 -115.47
CA SER A 469 -0.80 -50.76 -116.40
C SER A 469 -1.39 -49.54 -115.71
N GLU A 470 -1.80 -49.63 -114.44
CA GLU A 470 -2.36 -48.50 -113.69
C GLU A 470 -1.28 -47.52 -113.23
N TYR A 471 -0.08 -48.00 -112.88
CA TYR A 471 1.07 -47.11 -112.65
C TYR A 471 1.39 -46.30 -113.90
N GLN A 472 1.43 -46.94 -115.08
CA GLN A 472 1.61 -46.22 -116.35
C GLN A 472 0.55 -45.12 -116.57
N TYR A 473 -0.70 -45.35 -116.17
CA TYR A 473 -1.73 -44.31 -116.24
C TYR A 473 -1.45 -43.15 -115.28
N CYS A 474 -0.94 -43.38 -114.07
CA CYS A 474 -0.53 -42.31 -113.16
C CYS A 474 0.56 -41.41 -113.77
N TYR A 475 1.52 -41.99 -114.50
CA TYR A 475 2.54 -41.25 -115.23
C TYR A 475 1.95 -40.38 -116.36
N LEU A 476 1.00 -40.93 -117.10
CA LEU A 476 0.31 -40.18 -118.14
C LEU A 476 -0.51 -39.02 -117.55
N HIS A 477 -1.09 -39.25 -116.38
CA HIS A 477 -1.95 -38.29 -115.69
C HIS A 477 -1.19 -37.07 -115.14
N ILE A 478 0.10 -37.21 -114.83
CA ILE A 478 0.98 -36.08 -114.41
C ILE A 478 1.06 -34.99 -115.47
N PHE A 479 0.93 -35.34 -116.75
CA PHE A 479 0.90 -34.36 -117.84
C PHE A 479 -0.40 -33.54 -117.88
N GLY A 480 -1.42 -33.91 -117.09
CA GLY A 480 -2.67 -33.16 -116.98
C GLY A 480 -3.62 -33.33 -118.17
N PHE A 481 -3.48 -34.42 -118.94
CA PHE A 481 -4.43 -34.75 -120.01
C PHE A 481 -5.82 -35.07 -119.45
N ASP A 482 -6.87 -34.73 -120.19
CA ASP A 482 -8.23 -35.14 -119.84
C ASP A 482 -8.51 -36.59 -120.28
N ALA A 483 -9.66 -37.15 -119.89
CA ALA A 483 -9.98 -38.55 -120.20
C ALA A 483 -10.13 -38.82 -121.71
N ASN A 484 -10.43 -37.80 -122.51
CA ASN A 484 -10.55 -37.94 -123.96
C ASN A 484 -9.18 -37.94 -124.63
N ASP A 485 -8.27 -37.10 -124.16
CA ASP A 485 -6.89 -37.02 -124.63
C ASP A 485 -6.11 -38.29 -124.31
N GLU A 486 -6.23 -38.82 -123.10
CA GLU A 486 -5.66 -40.12 -122.74
C GLU A 486 -6.26 -41.26 -123.60
N ALA A 487 -7.56 -41.21 -123.91
CA ALA A 487 -8.21 -42.22 -124.74
C ALA A 487 -7.70 -42.22 -126.18
N LYS A 488 -7.51 -41.03 -126.77
CA LYS A 488 -6.89 -40.87 -128.09
C LYS A 488 -5.48 -41.42 -128.11
N LEU A 489 -4.68 -41.10 -127.09
CA LEU A 489 -3.31 -41.55 -126.94
C LEU A 489 -3.24 -43.08 -126.88
N LEU A 490 -4.11 -43.69 -126.09
CA LEU A 490 -4.11 -45.14 -125.85
C LEU A 490 -4.82 -45.94 -126.95
N GLY A 491 -5.60 -45.28 -127.82
CA GLY A 491 -6.43 -45.92 -128.85
C GLY A 491 -7.56 -46.77 -128.29
N ILE A 492 -8.10 -46.37 -127.12
CA ILE A 492 -9.21 -47.06 -126.46
C ILE A 492 -10.41 -46.12 -126.31
N ASN A 493 -11.58 -46.67 -125.97
CA ASN A 493 -12.77 -45.87 -125.74
C ASN A 493 -12.56 -44.93 -124.51
N PRO A 494 -12.92 -43.64 -124.57
CA PRO A 494 -12.91 -42.74 -123.41
C PRO A 494 -13.61 -43.29 -122.17
N ALA A 495 -14.65 -44.10 -122.34
CA ALA A 495 -15.31 -44.80 -121.24
C ALA A 495 -14.36 -45.78 -120.52
N SER A 496 -13.46 -46.46 -121.25
CA SER A 496 -12.46 -47.37 -120.68
C SER A 496 -11.39 -46.62 -119.88
N VAL A 497 -10.96 -45.43 -120.34
CA VAL A 497 -10.06 -44.56 -119.57
C VAL A 497 -10.74 -44.06 -118.30
N ARG A 498 -12.00 -43.59 -118.40
CA ARG A 498 -12.77 -43.15 -117.23
C ARG A 498 -12.95 -44.28 -116.22
N MET A 499 -13.22 -45.52 -116.65
CA MET A 499 -13.28 -46.66 -115.73
C MET A 499 -11.94 -46.94 -115.04
N LYS A 500 -10.83 -46.92 -115.78
CA LYS A 500 -9.49 -47.07 -115.17
C LYS A 500 -9.17 -45.93 -114.20
N ARG A 501 -9.49 -44.68 -114.53
CA ARG A 501 -9.37 -43.54 -113.61
C ARG A 501 -10.19 -43.77 -112.35
N THR A 502 -11.46 -44.17 -112.47
CA THR A 502 -12.31 -44.48 -111.32
C THR A 502 -11.73 -45.59 -110.45
N ARG A 503 -11.16 -46.64 -111.04
CA ARG A 503 -10.48 -47.70 -110.27
C ARG A 503 -9.25 -47.16 -109.53
N ILE A 504 -8.40 -46.36 -110.18
CA ILE A 504 -7.28 -45.70 -109.51
C ILE A 504 -7.79 -44.79 -108.37
N TYR A 505 -8.84 -44.01 -108.59
CA TYR A 505 -9.45 -43.18 -107.53
C TYR A 505 -10.00 -43.99 -106.36
N GLN A 506 -10.58 -45.16 -106.61
CA GLN A 506 -11.10 -46.08 -105.59
C GLN A 506 -9.97 -46.68 -104.74
N GLU A 507 -8.89 -47.15 -105.38
CA GLU A 507 -7.70 -47.66 -104.67
C GLU A 507 -7.02 -46.55 -103.84
N VAL A 508 -7.01 -45.31 -104.33
CA VAL A 508 -6.44 -44.13 -103.66
C VAL A 508 -7.38 -43.58 -102.55
N GLN A 509 -8.55 -44.21 -102.31
CA GLN A 509 -9.58 -43.79 -101.34
C GLN A 509 -10.02 -42.31 -101.47
N LEU A 510 -9.93 -41.74 -102.67
CA LEU A 510 -10.38 -40.37 -102.93
C LEU A 510 -11.88 -40.36 -103.21
N LYS A 511 -12.66 -39.80 -102.27
CA LYS A 511 -14.10 -39.56 -102.45
C LYS A 511 -14.35 -38.75 -103.73
N HIS A 512 -15.17 -39.30 -104.63
CA HIS A 512 -15.62 -38.71 -105.90
C HIS A 512 -15.91 -37.21 -105.82
N ASN A 513 -15.12 -36.37 -106.51
CA ASN A 513 -15.61 -35.10 -107.07
C ASN A 513 -14.64 -34.49 -108.11
N LYS A 514 -15.14 -34.35 -109.35
CA LYS A 514 -14.58 -33.61 -110.51
C LYS A 514 -13.26 -34.16 -111.11
N GLU A 515 -13.24 -34.24 -112.44
CA GLU A 515 -12.21 -34.87 -113.31
C GLU A 515 -10.77 -34.28 -113.24
N THR A 516 -10.35 -33.63 -112.13
CA THR A 516 -9.07 -32.91 -111.98
C THR A 516 -8.22 -33.23 -110.73
N PHE A 517 -8.62 -34.15 -109.84
CA PHE A 517 -7.95 -34.28 -108.52
C PHE A 517 -6.72 -35.20 -108.44
N LEU A 518 -6.59 -36.26 -109.26
CA LEU A 518 -5.50 -37.24 -109.06
C LEU A 518 -4.12 -36.61 -109.27
N ARG A 519 -3.95 -35.76 -110.29
CA ARG A 519 -2.69 -35.05 -110.54
C ARG A 519 -2.29 -34.15 -109.37
N ASP A 520 -3.20 -33.30 -108.89
CA ASP A 520 -2.90 -32.34 -107.83
C ASP A 520 -2.69 -33.03 -106.48
N TYR A 521 -3.40 -34.14 -106.21
CA TYR A 521 -3.15 -34.97 -105.03
C TYR A 521 -1.76 -35.60 -105.09
N ILE A 522 -1.42 -36.22 -106.23
CA ILE A 522 -0.11 -36.85 -106.42
C ILE A 522 1.00 -35.80 -106.28
N ILE A 523 0.87 -34.62 -106.88
CA ILE A 523 1.89 -33.56 -106.77
C ILE A 523 1.96 -32.99 -105.34
N LYS A 524 0.83 -32.68 -104.70
CA LYS A 524 0.83 -31.98 -103.39
C LYS A 524 1.08 -32.88 -102.17
N ASN A 525 0.80 -34.18 -102.28
CA ASN A 525 0.85 -35.10 -101.13
C ASN A 525 1.89 -36.22 -101.27
N LEU A 526 2.35 -36.56 -102.49
CA LEU A 526 3.40 -37.58 -102.68
C LEU A 526 4.76 -36.99 -103.04
N LEU A 527 4.78 -35.86 -103.76
CA LEU A 527 6.01 -35.24 -104.29
C LEU A 527 6.48 -34.03 -103.48
N LYS A 528 6.15 -34.01 -102.19
CA LYS A 528 6.57 -32.99 -101.23
C LYS A 528 7.99 -33.17 -100.75
#